data_AF-A0AAE6X711-F1
#
_entry.id   AF-A0AAE6X711-F1
#
_cell.length_a   1.000
_cell.length_b   1.000
_cell.length_c   1.000
_cell.angle_alpha   90.00
_cell.angle_beta   90.00
_cell.angle_gamma   90.00
#
_symmetry.space_group_name_H-M   'P 1'
#
loop_
_entity.id
_entity.type
_entity.pdbx_description
1 polymer ?
#
loop_
_entity_poly.entity_id
_entity_poly.type
_entity_poly.pdbx_seq_one_letter_code
_entity_poly.pdbx_strand_id
1 'polypeptide(L)'
;MKFITTAIVVASMLTVLSGCRSNNLYAISNQAENIPHPTLRPTAQAKTKRLNTIQCHDLDDWYLDGYRVGKSFAHEKHQMLQQRMHFCQFSKLPQQFAMNWERGFHVGHHQNKNIRKNRKI
;
A
#
# COMPACT_ATOMS: atom_id res chain seq x y z
N MET A 1 15.46 -62.77 19.32
CA MET A 1 15.53 -61.55 18.50
C MET A 1 14.65 -60.48 19.15
N LYS A 2 15.24 -59.28 19.34
CA LYS A 2 14.64 -57.97 19.64
C LYS A 2 14.11 -57.71 21.07
N PHE A 3 14.96 -56.99 21.79
CA PHE A 3 14.75 -56.21 23.00
C PHE A 3 13.94 -54.91 22.73
N ILE A 4 13.67 -54.18 23.83
CA ILE A 4 13.49 -52.71 23.96
C ILE A 4 12.02 -52.25 23.98
N THR A 5 11.52 -51.37 24.86
CA THR A 5 11.92 -50.77 26.15
C THR A 5 10.70 -49.96 26.59
N THR A 6 10.30 -50.04 27.85
CA THR A 6 9.39 -49.10 28.51
C THR A 6 10.06 -47.73 28.61
N ALA A 7 9.45 -46.68 28.05
CA ALA A 7 9.80 -45.30 28.38
C ALA A 7 8.53 -44.42 28.30
N ILE A 8 7.91 -44.23 29.46
CA ILE A 8 7.08 -43.06 29.73
C ILE A 8 8.02 -41.87 29.89
N VAL A 9 7.57 -40.71 29.41
CA VAL A 9 7.95 -39.31 29.74
C VAL A 9 8.18 -38.54 28.44
N VAL A 10 7.14 -37.86 27.97
CA VAL A 10 7.32 -36.56 27.30
C VAL A 10 6.30 -35.60 27.89
N ALA A 11 6.64 -35.06 29.06
CA ALA A 11 6.09 -33.79 29.49
C ALA A 11 6.96 -32.69 28.88
N SER A 12 6.48 -32.06 27.82
CA SER A 12 7.03 -30.79 27.33
C SER A 12 5.88 -29.90 26.91
N MET A 13 5.38 -29.16 27.89
CA MET A 13 4.68 -27.89 27.69
C MET A 13 5.46 -27.04 26.68
N LEU A 14 4.90 -26.80 25.50
CA LEU A 14 5.17 -25.55 24.80
C LEU A 14 3.90 -24.73 24.79
N THR A 15 4.01 -23.64 25.54
CA THR A 15 3.04 -22.60 25.77
C THR A 15 2.56 -22.01 24.45
N VAL A 16 1.23 -21.88 24.34
CA VAL A 16 0.57 -21.09 23.31
C VAL A 16 0.99 -19.63 23.51
N LEU A 17 1.92 -19.14 22.71
CA LEU A 17 2.17 -17.71 22.59
C LEU A 17 0.98 -17.10 21.83
N SER A 18 -0.08 -16.79 22.59
CA SER A 18 -1.09 -15.80 22.21
C SER A 18 -0.41 -14.44 22.08
N GLY A 19 0.12 -14.17 20.89
CA GLY A 19 0.52 -12.84 20.48
C GLY A 19 -0.69 -11.99 20.14
N CYS A 20 -1.39 -11.47 21.14
CA CYS A 20 -2.22 -10.28 20.95
C CYS A 20 -1.28 -9.07 20.86
N ARG A 21 -0.85 -8.69 19.65
CA ARG A 21 -0.21 -7.40 19.41
C ARG A 21 -1.11 -6.52 18.54
N SER A 22 -1.80 -5.63 19.24
CA SER A 22 -2.34 -4.34 18.85
C SER A 22 -2.98 -4.24 17.46
N ASN A 23 -4.30 -4.42 17.44
CA ASN A 23 -5.14 -3.76 16.45
C ASN A 23 -4.88 -2.26 16.50
N ASN A 24 -4.33 -1.69 15.44
CA ASN A 24 -4.52 -0.27 15.18
C ASN A 24 -6.00 -0.09 14.89
N LEU A 25 -6.73 0.34 15.91
CA LEU A 25 -8.15 0.65 15.83
C LEU A 25 -8.32 1.96 15.05
N TYR A 26 -8.20 1.92 13.73
CA TYR A 26 -8.88 2.92 12.91
C TYR A 26 -10.32 2.47 12.76
N ALA A 27 -11.13 2.79 13.79
CA ALA A 27 -12.56 2.85 13.63
C ALA A 27 -12.84 3.95 12.59
N ILE A 28 -13.09 3.55 11.35
CA ILE A 28 -13.77 4.41 10.38
C ILE A 28 -15.10 3.73 10.10
N SER A 29 -16.04 3.93 11.02
CA SER A 29 -17.45 3.88 10.69
C SER A 29 -17.73 5.06 9.76
N ASN A 30 -18.23 4.81 8.56
CA ASN A 30 -19.10 5.76 7.90
C ASN A 30 -20.28 4.98 7.36
N GLN A 31 -21.27 4.81 8.25
CA GLN A 31 -22.66 4.83 7.83
C GLN A 31 -22.87 6.13 7.06
N ALA A 32 -23.46 6.00 5.87
CA ALA A 32 -24.04 7.12 5.18
C ALA A 32 -25.24 7.60 6.01
N GLU A 33 -25.10 8.72 6.70
CA GLU A 33 -26.25 9.43 7.23
C GLU A 33 -26.09 10.95 7.08
N ASN A 34 -27.18 11.53 6.61
CA ASN A 34 -27.33 12.83 5.99
C ASN A 34 -27.78 13.80 7.09
N ILE A 35 -26.93 14.72 7.57
CA ILE A 35 -27.32 15.80 8.51
C ILE A 35 -26.59 17.11 8.14
N PRO A 36 -27.27 18.27 8.10
CA PRO A 36 -26.69 19.53 7.66
C PRO A 36 -26.09 20.40 8.79
N HIS A 37 -25.15 21.28 8.40
CA HIS A 37 -24.60 22.50 9.09
C HIS A 37 -23.42 22.32 10.08
N PRO A 38 -22.57 23.35 10.37
CA PRO A 38 -22.54 24.75 9.91
C PRO A 38 -21.18 25.21 9.29
N THR A 39 -21.23 26.34 8.58
CA THR A 39 -20.10 27.00 7.89
C THR A 39 -19.02 27.47 8.88
N LEU A 40 -17.84 26.84 8.85
CA LEU A 40 -16.64 27.36 9.52
C LEU A 40 -15.58 27.77 8.48
N ARG A 41 -15.30 29.07 8.50
CA ARG A 41 -14.32 29.83 7.70
C ARG A 41 -12.94 29.13 7.70
N PRO A 42 -12.31 28.82 6.55
CA PRO A 42 -10.96 28.29 6.57
C PRO A 42 -9.96 29.45 6.74
N THR A 43 -9.41 29.61 7.94
CA THR A 43 -8.23 30.42 8.16
C THR A 43 -6.99 29.72 7.59
N ALA A 44 -6.36 30.40 6.63
CA ALA A 44 -4.95 30.37 6.25
C ALA A 44 -4.13 29.16 6.74
N GLN A 45 -4.00 28.17 5.86
CA GLN A 45 -2.74 27.62 5.36
C GLN A 45 -3.16 26.54 4.37
N ALA A 46 -3.06 26.82 3.08
CA ALA A 46 -3.21 25.79 2.06
C ALA A 46 -2.01 24.84 2.14
N LYS A 47 -1.96 24.01 3.19
CA LYS A 47 -1.16 22.79 3.22
C LYS A 47 -1.81 21.94 2.14
N THR A 48 -1.24 21.93 0.94
CA THR A 48 -1.82 21.31 -0.25
C THR A 48 -2.16 19.86 0.07
N LYS A 49 -3.39 19.61 0.53
CA LYS A 49 -3.84 18.28 0.90
C LYS A 49 -4.09 17.59 -0.40
N ARG A 50 -3.28 16.57 -0.69
CA ARG A 50 -3.50 15.77 -1.88
C ARG A 50 -4.87 15.12 -1.76
N LEU A 51 -5.81 15.50 -2.62
CA LEU A 51 -7.07 14.79 -2.77
C LEU A 51 -6.72 13.36 -3.17
N ASN A 52 -7.09 12.38 -2.33
CA ASN A 52 -6.93 10.97 -2.67
C ASN A 52 -8.07 10.59 -3.62
N THR A 53 -7.95 10.97 -4.88
CA THR A 53 -8.92 10.67 -5.93
C THR A 53 -8.69 9.28 -6.54
N ILE A 54 -7.77 8.48 -5.98
CA ILE A 54 -7.25 7.31 -6.67
C ILE A 54 -8.21 6.13 -6.54
N GLN A 55 -8.92 5.80 -7.61
CA GLN A 55 -9.90 4.72 -7.70
C GLN A 55 -9.24 3.37 -8.00
N CYS A 56 -9.62 2.34 -7.25
CA CYS A 56 -8.97 1.03 -7.32
C CYS A 56 -9.27 0.24 -8.59
N HIS A 57 -10.40 0.52 -9.24
CA HIS A 57 -10.87 -0.17 -10.42
C HIS A 57 -10.77 0.65 -11.71
N ASP A 58 -10.05 1.78 -11.67
CA ASP A 58 -9.80 2.63 -12.85
C ASP A 58 -8.38 2.40 -13.39
N LEU A 59 -8.29 2.00 -14.66
CA LEU A 59 -7.01 1.74 -15.35
C LEU A 59 -6.13 2.99 -15.43
N ASP A 60 -6.73 4.16 -15.61
CA ASP A 60 -6.00 5.43 -15.78
C ASP A 60 -5.30 5.81 -14.48
N ASP A 61 -5.97 5.59 -13.34
CA ASP A 61 -5.37 5.83 -12.02
C ASP A 61 -4.18 4.91 -11.75
N TRP A 62 -4.21 3.66 -12.22
CA TRP A 62 -3.05 2.77 -12.14
C TRP A 62 -1.88 3.28 -12.99
N TYR A 63 -2.15 3.76 -14.21
CA TYR A 63 -1.13 4.37 -15.06
C TYR A 63 -0.53 5.63 -14.42
N LEU A 64 -1.37 6.56 -13.95
CA LEU A 64 -0.95 7.82 -13.35
C LEU A 64 -0.18 7.62 -12.04
N ASP A 65 -0.60 6.63 -11.23
CA ASP A 65 0.13 6.25 -10.03
C ASP A 65 1.52 5.72 -10.37
N GLY A 66 1.61 4.78 -11.31
CA GLY A 66 2.87 4.25 -11.81
C GLY A 66 3.78 5.35 -12.35
N TYR A 67 3.25 6.25 -13.20
CA TYR A 67 4.00 7.39 -13.76
C TYR A 67 4.63 8.26 -12.69
N ARG A 68 3.86 8.61 -11.66
CA ARG A 68 4.35 9.43 -10.55
C ARG A 68 5.43 8.71 -9.74
N VAL A 69 5.26 7.41 -9.48
CA VAL A 69 6.27 6.59 -8.79
C VAL A 69 7.55 6.54 -9.62
N GLY A 70 7.47 6.24 -10.91
CA GLY A 70 8.66 6.24 -11.78
C GLY A 70 9.36 7.60 -11.83
N LYS A 71 8.60 8.70 -11.84
CA LYS A 71 9.13 10.05 -11.93
C LYS A 71 9.85 10.53 -10.67
N SER A 72 9.44 10.09 -9.48
CA SER A 72 9.92 10.68 -8.22
C SER A 72 10.43 9.68 -7.18
N PHE A 73 9.99 8.43 -7.27
CA PHE A 73 10.15 7.37 -6.26
C PHE A 73 10.57 6.05 -6.90
N ALA A 74 11.48 6.12 -7.88
CA ALA A 74 11.86 4.95 -8.68
C ALA A 74 12.54 3.85 -7.84
N HIS A 75 13.22 4.22 -6.75
CA HIS A 75 13.87 3.27 -5.85
C HIS A 75 12.86 2.53 -4.98
N GLU A 76 11.73 3.15 -4.67
CA GLU A 76 10.65 2.61 -3.85
C GLU A 76 9.58 1.88 -4.69
N LYS A 77 9.85 1.56 -5.96
CA LYS A 77 8.93 0.94 -6.92
C LYS A 77 8.06 -0.16 -6.29
N HIS A 78 8.70 -1.18 -5.72
CA HIS A 78 8.00 -2.33 -5.15
C HIS A 78 7.17 -1.96 -3.92
N GLN A 79 7.72 -1.12 -3.03
CA GLN A 79 7.01 -0.69 -1.82
C GLN A 79 5.76 0.13 -2.16
N MET A 80 5.85 1.04 -3.14
CA MET A 80 4.74 1.88 -3.56
C MET A 80 3.64 1.05 -4.25
N LEU A 81 4.00 0.07 -5.08
CA LEU A 81 3.03 -0.86 -5.68
C LEU A 81 2.31 -1.67 -4.60
N GLN A 82 3.03 -2.20 -3.62
CA GLN A 82 2.45 -2.95 -2.51
C GLN A 82 1.51 -2.09 -1.65
N GLN A 83 1.88 -0.85 -1.35
CA GLN A 83 1.00 0.09 -0.65
C GLN A 83 -0.30 0.33 -1.42
N ARG A 84 -0.21 0.50 -2.74
CA ARG A 84 -1.39 0.68 -3.59
C ARG A 84 -2.26 -0.57 -3.62
N MET A 85 -1.67 -1.75 -3.74
CA MET A 85 -2.41 -3.02 -3.67
C MET A 85 -3.11 -3.19 -2.32
N HIS A 86 -2.43 -2.86 -1.22
CA HIS A 86 -3.00 -2.92 0.13
C HIS A 86 -4.17 -1.94 0.29
N PHE A 87 -4.02 -0.70 -0.17
CA PHE A 87 -5.09 0.31 -0.18
C PHE A 87 -6.33 -0.19 -0.95
N CYS A 88 -6.11 -0.87 -2.07
CA CYS A 88 -7.17 -1.46 -2.88
C CYS A 88 -7.61 -2.86 -2.45
N GLN A 89 -7.07 -3.38 -1.35
CA GLN A 89 -7.37 -4.70 -0.81
C GLN A 89 -7.18 -5.85 -1.83
N PHE A 90 -6.24 -5.69 -2.77
CA PHE A 90 -5.88 -6.73 -3.72
C PHE A 90 -4.84 -7.69 -3.12
N SER A 91 -5.22 -8.96 -2.96
CA SER A 91 -4.27 -10.05 -2.62
C SER A 91 -3.36 -10.40 -3.81
N LYS A 92 -3.89 -10.28 -5.03
CA LYS A 92 -3.16 -10.38 -6.30
C LYS A 92 -3.66 -9.29 -7.23
N LEU A 93 -2.74 -8.53 -7.83
CA LEU A 93 -3.09 -7.46 -8.76
C LEU A 93 -3.58 -8.04 -10.10
N PRO A 94 -4.80 -7.69 -10.56
CA PRO A 94 -5.23 -8.04 -11.91
C PRO A 94 -4.25 -7.54 -12.98
N GLN A 95 -4.05 -8.35 -14.02
CA GLN A 95 -3.01 -8.12 -15.03
C GLN A 95 -3.14 -6.75 -15.71
N GLN A 96 -4.35 -6.31 -16.03
CA GLN A 96 -4.60 -5.01 -16.67
C GLN A 96 -4.10 -3.82 -15.83
N PHE A 97 -4.24 -3.89 -14.50
CA PHE A 97 -3.77 -2.85 -13.59
C PHE A 97 -2.25 -2.90 -13.45
N ALA A 98 -1.67 -4.10 -13.36
CA ALA A 98 -0.22 -4.29 -13.34
C ALA A 98 0.46 -3.73 -14.60
N MET A 99 -0.10 -4.00 -15.78
CA MET A 99 0.42 -3.50 -17.05
C MET A 99 0.36 -1.97 -17.14
N ASN A 100 -0.76 -1.35 -16.74
CA ASN A 100 -0.89 0.10 -16.78
C ASN A 100 0.06 0.79 -15.81
N TRP A 101 0.16 0.25 -14.59
CA TRP A 101 1.09 0.75 -13.59
C TRP A 101 2.54 0.68 -14.06
N GLU A 102 2.96 -0.46 -14.63
CA GLU A 102 4.32 -0.62 -15.14
C GLU A 102 4.62 0.26 -16.35
N ARG A 103 3.64 0.43 -17.26
CA ARG A 103 3.77 1.37 -18.38
C ARG A 103 3.98 2.79 -17.86
N GLY A 104 3.16 3.23 -16.92
CA GLY A 104 3.30 4.53 -16.27
C GLY A 104 4.69 4.68 -15.65
N PHE A 105 5.09 3.72 -14.82
CA PHE A 105 6.39 3.72 -14.15
C PHE A 105 7.55 3.90 -15.11
N HIS A 106 7.60 3.13 -16.20
CA HIS A 106 8.67 3.25 -17.19
C HIS A 106 8.73 4.64 -17.82
N VAL A 107 7.58 5.20 -18.21
CA VAL A 107 7.52 6.56 -18.79
C VAL A 107 8.04 7.60 -17.79
N GLY A 108 7.56 7.56 -16.54
CA GLY A 108 7.99 8.49 -15.50
C GLY A 108 9.49 8.38 -15.20
N HIS A 109 10.00 7.15 -15.09
CA HIS A 109 11.41 6.88 -14.78
C HIS A 109 12.36 7.34 -15.89
N HIS A 110 11.98 7.11 -17.15
CA HIS A 110 12.77 7.57 -18.29
C HIS A 110 12.83 9.11 -18.34
N GLN A 111 11.71 9.79 -18.12
CA GLN A 111 11.68 11.25 -18.04
C GLN A 111 12.56 11.80 -16.90
N ASN A 112 12.52 11.18 -15.72
CA ASN A 112 13.37 11.59 -14.60
C ASN A 112 14.86 11.48 -14.94
N LYS A 113 15.28 10.37 -15.57
CA LYS A 113 16.68 10.17 -16.00
C LYS A 113 17.14 11.27 -16.95
N ASN A 114 16.32 11.64 -17.93
CA ASN A 114 16.64 12.69 -18.89
C ASN A 114 16.79 14.05 -18.21
N ILE A 115 15.89 14.38 -17.28
CA ILE A 115 15.99 15.63 -16.49
C ILE A 115 17.28 15.64 -15.66
N ARG A 116 17.61 14.54 -14.98
CA ARG A 116 18.83 14.44 -14.18
C ARG A 116 20.10 14.54 -15.04
N LYS A 117 20.09 13.97 -16.24
CA LYS A 117 21.20 14.09 -17.20
C LYS A 117 21.41 15.55 -17.62
N ASN A 118 20.34 16.25 -17.96
CA ASN A 118 20.41 17.64 -18.41
C ASN A 118 20.83 18.63 -17.31
N ARG A 119 20.65 18.28 -16.03
CA ARG A 119 21.07 19.10 -14.88
C ARG A 119 22.54 18.91 -14.45
N LYS A 120 23.25 17.95 -15.05
CA LYS A 120 24.68 17.68 -14.79
C LYS A 120 25.60 18.34 -15.82
N ILE A 121 25.07 19.30 -16.58
CA ILE A 121 25.77 20.16 -17.53
C ILE A 121 25.97 21.50 -16.83
#